data_AF-A0A5Y1WAZ5-F1
#
_entry.id   AF-A0A5Y1WAZ5-F1
#
_cell.length_a   1.000
_cell.length_b   1.000
_cell.length_c   1.000
_cell.angle_alpha   90.00
_cell.angle_beta   90.00
_cell.angle_gamma   90.00
#
_symmetry.space_group_name_H-M   'P 1'
#
loop_
_entity.id
_entity.type
_entity.pdbx_description
1 polymer ?
#
loop_
_entity_poly.entity_id
_entity_poly.type
_entity_poly.pdbx_seq_one_letter_code
_entity_poly.pdbx_strand_id
1 'polypeptide(L)'
;MKTVTIRVEEMSDFTADVLAAFRSATDGTCMSGDDVISFPNWQLMHKILAPNRMNILLAMAGAGELTIREIASMVGRDVKGVHTDVTALISNGLLEKGERGTVFPYDDIHFDFTLRHVA
;
A
#
# COMPACT_ATOMS: atom_id res chain seq x y z
N MET A 1 -6.06 11.64 11.73
CA MET A 1 -4.85 10.86 11.39
C MET A 1 -5.32 9.50 10.98
N LYS A 2 -5.18 9.18 9.69
CA LYS A 2 -5.63 7.92 9.11
C LYS A 2 -4.39 7.03 8.93
N THR A 3 -4.35 5.88 9.58
CA THR A 3 -3.16 5.01 9.59
C THR A 3 -3.46 3.72 8.85
N VAL A 4 -2.63 3.36 7.87
CA VAL A 4 -2.73 2.05 7.22
C VAL A 4 -1.89 1.02 7.96
N THR A 5 -2.47 -0.12 8.29
CA THR A 5 -1.78 -1.26 8.89
C THR A 5 -1.47 -2.31 7.85
N ILE A 6 -0.20 -2.65 7.68
CA ILE A 6 0.26 -3.64 6.72
C ILE A 6 0.56 -4.94 7.46
N ARG A 7 -0.14 -6.01 7.06
CA ARG A 7 -0.02 -7.34 7.66
C ARG A 7 0.52 -8.37 6.69
N VAL A 8 1.12 -9.42 7.23
CA VAL A 8 1.49 -10.63 6.48
C VAL A 8 0.80 -11.82 7.13
N GLU A 9 -0.15 -12.42 6.42
CA GLU A 9 -1.00 -13.53 6.89
C GLU A 9 -0.93 -14.68 5.89
N GLU A 10 -0.85 -15.91 6.39
CA GLU A 10 -0.85 -17.10 5.52
C GLU A 10 -2.24 -17.31 4.89
N MET A 11 -2.29 -17.92 3.70
CA MET A 11 -3.52 -18.10 2.91
C MET A 11 -4.72 -18.70 3.67
N SER A 12 -4.47 -19.47 4.74
CA SER A 12 -5.54 -20.03 5.58
C SER A 12 -6.31 -18.94 6.35
N ASP A 13 -5.60 -17.96 6.91
CA ASP A 13 -6.18 -16.85 7.68
C ASP A 13 -6.71 -15.77 6.73
N PHE A 14 -6.07 -15.62 5.56
CA PHE A 14 -6.57 -14.81 4.45
C PHE A 14 -8.01 -15.19 4.12
N THR A 15 -8.38 -16.47 4.01
CA THR A 15 -9.77 -16.83 3.66
C THR A 15 -10.81 -16.46 4.71
N ALA A 16 -10.47 -16.44 6.00
CA ALA A 16 -11.42 -16.12 7.08
C ALA A 16 -11.68 -14.62 7.16
N ASP A 17 -10.62 -13.80 7.13
CA ASP A 17 -10.74 -12.34 7.13
C ASP A 17 -11.23 -11.82 5.77
N VAL A 18 -10.85 -12.49 4.67
CA VAL A 18 -11.41 -12.22 3.35
C VAL A 18 -12.87 -12.63 3.27
N LEU A 19 -13.33 -13.76 3.83
CA LEU A 19 -14.77 -14.07 3.85
C LEU A 19 -15.58 -13.10 4.70
N ALA A 20 -15.00 -12.60 5.80
CA ALA A 20 -15.62 -11.57 6.64
C ALA A 20 -15.72 -10.22 5.91
N ALA A 21 -14.66 -9.82 5.18
CA ALA A 21 -14.62 -8.57 4.40
C ALA A 21 -15.32 -8.66 3.04
N PHE A 22 -15.38 -9.84 2.42
CA PHE A 22 -15.99 -10.10 1.11
C PHE A 22 -17.53 -10.16 1.18
N ARG A 23 -18.10 -10.31 2.38
CA ARG A 23 -19.51 -9.97 2.61
C ARG A 23 -19.77 -8.45 2.51
N SER A 24 -18.73 -7.62 2.44
CA SER A 24 -18.83 -6.16 2.45
C SER A 24 -18.22 -5.46 1.23
N ALA A 25 -17.34 -6.06 0.44
CA ALA A 25 -16.81 -5.42 -0.77
C ALA A 25 -16.38 -6.40 -1.86
N THR A 26 -17.22 -6.53 -2.88
CA THR A 26 -16.87 -7.11 -4.19
C THR A 26 -15.94 -6.16 -4.93
N ASP A 27 -14.64 -6.49 -5.00
CA ASP A 27 -13.71 -6.24 -6.13
C ASP A 27 -12.26 -6.23 -5.64
N GLY A 28 -11.61 -7.40 -5.70
CA GLY A 28 -10.16 -7.52 -5.94
C GLY A 28 -9.16 -6.98 -4.93
N THR A 29 -9.56 -6.22 -3.91
CA THR A 29 -8.71 -5.78 -2.80
C THR A 29 -9.54 -5.79 -1.52
N CYS A 30 -9.12 -6.62 -0.58
CA CYS A 30 -9.85 -6.87 0.66
C CYS A 30 -9.58 -5.71 1.63
N MET A 31 -10.29 -4.59 1.47
CA MET A 31 -10.37 -3.58 2.51
C MET A 31 -11.36 -4.10 3.57
N SER A 32 -10.86 -4.81 4.58
CA SER A 32 -11.61 -4.95 5.84
C SER A 32 -11.89 -3.54 6.38
N GLY A 33 -13.00 -3.32 7.09
CA GLY A 33 -13.45 -1.98 7.52
C GLY A 33 -12.50 -1.19 8.43
N ASP A 34 -11.32 -1.72 8.73
CA ASP A 34 -10.19 -1.04 9.36
C ASP A 34 -9.11 -0.92 8.29
N ASP A 35 -8.49 0.25 8.12
CA ASP A 35 -7.45 0.58 7.12
C ASP A 35 -6.26 -0.42 7.13
N VAL A 36 -6.47 -1.63 6.63
CA VAL A 36 -5.60 -2.79 6.77
C VAL A 36 -5.35 -3.39 5.39
N ILE A 37 -4.08 -3.63 5.08
CA ILE A 37 -3.64 -4.25 3.84
C ILE A 37 -2.87 -5.53 4.20
N SER A 38 -3.48 -6.69 3.95
CA SER A 38 -2.85 -7.99 4.18
C SER A 38 -2.14 -8.50 2.92
N PHE A 39 -0.90 -8.97 3.10
CA PHE A 39 -0.11 -9.65 2.09
C PHE A 39 0.01 -11.15 2.40
N PRO A 40 -0.02 -12.03 1.39
CA PRO A 40 0.00 -13.48 1.59
C PRO A 40 1.35 -14.04 2.06
N ASN A 41 2.43 -13.29 1.86
CA ASN A 41 3.78 -13.63 2.35
C ASN A 41 4.71 -12.41 2.32
N TRP A 42 5.80 -12.52 3.08
CA TRP A 42 6.86 -11.51 3.17
C TRP A 42 7.47 -11.16 1.83
N GLN A 43 7.71 -12.15 0.96
CA GLN A 43 8.38 -11.96 -0.31
C GLN A 43 7.54 -11.07 -1.25
N LEU A 44 6.22 -11.28 -1.29
CA LEU A 44 5.30 -10.49 -2.09
C LEU A 44 5.18 -9.08 -1.53
N MET A 45 5.05 -8.94 -0.20
CA MET A 45 5.05 -7.65 0.48
C MET A 45 6.32 -6.86 0.12
N HIS A 46 7.50 -7.45 0.28
CA HIS A 46 8.78 -6.80 -0.02
C HIS A 46 8.95 -6.46 -1.52
N LYS A 47 8.38 -7.27 -2.42
CA LYS A 47 8.38 -7.00 -3.86
C LYS A 47 7.49 -5.80 -4.22
N ILE A 48 6.35 -5.66 -3.56
CA ILE A 48 5.39 -4.57 -3.80
C ILE A 48 5.89 -3.29 -3.12
N LEU A 49 6.26 -3.38 -1.85
CA LEU A 49 6.80 -2.30 -1.01
C LEU A 49 8.33 -2.25 -1.06
N ALA A 50 8.88 -2.29 -2.28
CA ALA A 50 10.32 -2.10 -2.47
C ALA A 50 10.78 -0.75 -1.87
N PRO A 51 12.06 -0.60 -1.45
CA PRO A 51 12.53 0.59 -0.74
C PRO A 51 12.16 1.91 -1.43
N ASN A 52 12.32 1.95 -2.75
CA ASN A 52 11.98 3.09 -3.59
C ASN A 52 10.49 3.48 -3.55
N ARG A 53 9.60 2.50 -3.44
CA ARG A 53 8.16 2.70 -3.34
C ARG A 53 7.75 3.08 -1.93
N MET A 54 8.40 2.52 -0.91
CA MET A 54 8.20 2.99 0.47
C MET A 54 8.62 4.45 0.64
N ASN A 55 9.72 4.87 0.01
CA ASN A 55 10.13 6.27 0.03
C ASN A 55 9.06 7.19 -0.58
N ILE A 56 8.39 6.75 -1.65
CA ILE A 56 7.26 7.49 -2.24
C ILE A 56 6.09 7.56 -1.26
N LEU A 57 5.67 6.44 -0.68
CA LEU A 57 4.55 6.41 0.27
C LEU A 57 4.80 7.29 1.49
N LEU A 58 6.00 7.22 2.08
CA LEU A 58 6.39 8.06 3.21
C LEU A 58 6.47 9.54 2.85
N ALA A 59 6.90 9.87 1.62
CA ALA A 59 6.94 11.26 1.17
C ALA A 59 5.51 11.82 0.94
N MET A 60 4.56 10.97 0.56
CA MET A 60 3.17 11.35 0.31
C MET A 60 2.29 11.35 1.57
N ALA A 61 2.72 10.68 2.64
CA ALA A 61 2.00 10.61 3.91
C ALA A 61 1.69 12.01 4.47
N GLY A 62 0.40 12.29 4.65
CA GLY A 62 -0.11 13.59 5.14
C GLY A 62 0.08 14.77 4.18
N ALA A 63 0.64 14.57 2.98
CA ALA A 63 0.89 15.63 2.01
C ALA A 63 -0.34 15.96 1.14
N GLY A 64 -1.35 15.09 1.13
CA GLY A 64 -2.55 15.24 0.31
C GLY A 64 -2.30 14.82 -1.15
N GLU A 65 -2.95 15.51 -2.08
CA GLU A 65 -2.85 15.22 -3.51
C GLU A 65 -1.58 15.83 -4.12
N LEU A 66 -0.77 15.00 -4.78
CA LEU A 66 0.49 15.41 -5.40
C LEU A 66 0.58 14.93 -6.84
N THR A 67 1.18 15.77 -7.70
CA THR A 67 1.54 15.37 -9.06
C THR A 67 2.79 14.49 -9.05
N ILE A 68 2.97 13.70 -10.11
CA ILE A 68 4.15 12.82 -10.27
C ILE A 68 5.47 13.62 -10.21
N ARG A 69 5.47 14.87 -10.70
CA ARG A 69 6.66 15.74 -10.64
C ARG A 69 6.99 16.19 -9.22
N GLU A 70 5.99 16.52 -8.42
CA GLU A 70 6.18 16.88 -7.02
C GLU A 70 6.71 15.69 -6.23
N ILE A 71 6.10 14.51 -6.42
CA ILE A 71 6.58 13.25 -5.83
C ILE A 71 8.04 13.00 -6.21
N ALA A 72 8.38 13.12 -7.49
CA ALA A 72 9.74 12.92 -7.99
C ALA A 72 10.75 13.90 -7.36
N SER A 73 10.35 15.17 -7.21
CA SER A 73 11.17 16.19 -6.57
C SER A 73 11.38 15.90 -5.07
N MET A 74 10.34 15.43 -4.37
CA MET A 74 10.40 15.10 -2.95
C MET A 74 11.31 13.91 -2.68
N VAL A 75 11.29 12.88 -3.53
CA VAL A 75 12.13 11.68 -3.35
C VAL A 75 13.49 11.78 -4.04
N GLY A 76 13.78 12.88 -4.74
CA GLY A 76 15.05 13.12 -5.44
C GLY A 76 15.34 12.13 -6.58
N ARG A 77 14.30 11.68 -7.31
CA ARG A 77 14.42 10.69 -8.40
C ARG A 77 13.88 11.22 -9.72
N ASP A 78 14.17 10.51 -10.80
CA ASP A 78 13.65 10.85 -12.12
C ASP A 78 12.14 10.56 -12.24
N VAL A 79 11.45 11.40 -13.01
CA VAL A 79 9.99 11.33 -13.19
C VAL A 79 9.55 9.99 -13.81
N LYS A 80 10.37 9.38 -14.67
CA LYS A 80 10.00 8.13 -15.35
C LYS A 80 9.99 6.96 -14.38
N GLY A 81 11.04 6.83 -13.56
CA GLY A 81 11.12 5.83 -12.49
C GLY A 81 9.97 6.01 -11.47
N VAL A 82 9.71 7.25 -11.06
CA VAL A 82 8.62 7.56 -10.13
C VAL A 82 7.26 7.25 -10.74
N HIS A 83 7.02 7.57 -12.01
CA HIS A 83 5.78 7.22 -12.69
C HIS A 83 5.52 5.70 -12.69
N THR A 84 6.55 4.89 -13.00
CA THR A 84 6.43 3.43 -12.96
C THR A 84 6.12 2.93 -11.56
N ASP A 85 6.78 3.47 -10.54
CA ASP A 85 6.55 3.09 -9.15
C ASP A 85 5.15 3.51 -8.66
N VAL A 86 4.71 4.73 -8.96
CA VAL A 86 3.36 5.22 -8.65
C VAL A 86 2.29 4.38 -9.35
N THR A 87 2.49 4.03 -10.63
CA THR A 87 1.54 3.18 -11.36
C THR A 87 1.43 1.80 -10.71
N ALA A 88 2.55 1.20 -10.31
CA ALA A 88 2.54 -0.08 -9.61
C ALA A 88 1.81 0.03 -8.26
N LEU A 89 2.04 1.09 -7.50
CA LEU A 89 1.36 1.32 -6.22
C LEU A 89 -0.16 1.50 -6.40
N ILE A 90 -0.61 2.23 -7.43
CA ILE A 90 -2.03 2.36 -7.77
C ILE A 90 -2.63 1.00 -8.14
N SER A 91 -1.95 0.21 -8.97
CA SER A 91 -2.43 -1.11 -9.37
C SER A 91 -2.53 -2.11 -8.21
N ASN A 92 -1.82 -1.88 -7.11
CA ASN A 92 -1.92 -2.69 -5.88
C ASN A 92 -2.82 -2.05 -4.81
N GLY A 93 -3.55 -0.97 -5.15
CA GLY A 93 -4.49 -0.31 -4.24
C GLY A 93 -3.86 0.49 -3.09
N LEU A 94 -2.56 0.78 -3.18
CA LEU A 94 -1.84 1.56 -2.15
C LEU A 94 -1.94 3.07 -2.37
N LEU A 95 -2.13 3.49 -3.62
CA LEU A 95 -2.30 4.88 -4.02
C LEU A 95 -3.59 5.01 -4.81
N GLU A 96 -4.22 6.18 -4.70
CA GLU A 96 -5.44 6.52 -5.42
C GLU A 96 -5.16 7.63 -6.42
N LYS A 97 -5.88 7.61 -7.56
CA LYS A 97 -5.85 8.73 -8.50
C LYS A 97 -6.84 9.78 -8.02
N GLY A 98 -6.36 11.00 -7.79
CA GLY A 98 -7.21 12.15 -7.52
C GLY A 98 -7.57 12.92 -8.79
N GLU A 99 -8.13 14.11 -8.64
CA GLU A 99 -8.54 14.98 -9.76
C GLU A 99 -7.35 15.59 -10.52
N ARG A 100 -6.26 15.88 -9.81
CA ARG A 100 -5.09 16.63 -10.29
C ARG A 100 -3.80 15.80 -10.25
N GLY A 101 -3.79 14.68 -9.52
CA GLY A 101 -2.60 13.89 -9.28
C GLY A 101 -2.89 12.56 -8.61
N THR A 102 -2.06 12.23 -7.63
CA THR A 102 -2.10 10.97 -6.90
C THR A 102 -2.15 11.27 -5.41
N VAL A 103 -3.00 10.54 -4.71
CA VAL A 103 -3.23 10.70 -3.28
C VAL A 103 -2.79 9.43 -2.59
N PHE A 104 -2.06 9.60 -1.49
CA PHE A 104 -1.93 8.57 -0.48
C PHE A 104 -2.92 8.92 0.63
N PRO A 105 -3.99 8.13 0.85
CA PRO A 105 -5.09 8.54 1.72
C PRO A 105 -4.77 8.41 3.21
N TYR A 106 -3.52 8.06 3.56
CA TYR A 106 -3.07 7.80 4.92
C TYR A 106 -1.98 8.79 5.34
N ASP A 107 -1.98 9.11 6.62
CA ASP A 107 -0.97 9.92 7.28
C ASP A 107 0.20 9.08 7.78
N ASP A 108 -0.06 7.82 8.17
CA ASP A 108 0.92 6.92 8.78
C ASP A 108 0.83 5.51 8.22
N ILE A 109 1.96 4.80 8.26
CA ILE A 109 2.08 3.39 7.85
C ILE A 109 2.57 2.60 9.05
N HIS A 110 1.73 1.70 9.53
CA HIS A 110 2.05 0.74 10.58
C HIS A 110 2.32 -0.63 9.97
N PHE A 111 3.38 -1.30 10.41
CA PHE A 111 3.68 -2.68 10.01
C PHE A 111 3.43 -3.60 11.20
N ASP A 112 2.55 -4.58 11.01
CA ASP A 112 2.21 -5.58 12.02
C ASP A 112 2.29 -6.98 11.41
N PHE A 113 3.45 -7.63 11.58
CA PHE A 113 3.60 -9.02 11.17
C PHE A 113 4.64 -9.73 12.03
N THR A 114 4.46 -11.05 12.16
CA THR A 114 5.41 -11.94 12.83
C THR A 114 5.93 -12.95 11.81
N LEU A 115 7.24 -12.96 11.56
CA LEU A 115 7.87 -14.01 10.77
C LEU A 115 8.19 -15.20 11.66
N ARG A 116 7.57 -16.35 11.37
CA ARG A 116 7.83 -17.60 12.09
C ARG A 116 8.71 -18.49 11.22
N HIS A 117 9.67 -19.15 11.86
CA HIS A 117 10.38 -20.24 11.23
C HIS A 117 9.45 -21.45 11.18
N VAL A 118 9.11 -21.91 9.98
CA VAL A 118 8.43 -23.21 9.79
C VAL A 118 9.55 -24.24 9.69
N ALA A 119 9.69 -25.07 10.72
CA ALA A 119 10.63 -26.18 10.79
C ALA A 119 10.08 -27.41 10.04
#